data_AF-A0A0M4LR61-F1
#
_entry.id   AF-A0A0M4LR61-F1
#
_cell.length_a   1.000
_cell.length_b   1.000
_cell.length_c   1.000
_cell.angle_alpha   90.00
_cell.angle_beta   90.00
_cell.angle_gamma   90.00
#
_symmetry.space_group_name_H-M   'P 1'
#
loop_
_entity.id
_entity.type
_entity.pdbx_description
1 polymer ?
#
loop_
_entity_poly.entity_id
_entity_poly.type
_entity_poly.pdbx_seq_one_letter_code
_entity_poly.pdbx_strand_id
1 'polypeptide(L)'
;MNLISHVSLFYYCDQRFKHKSKVCFIKFVLPMKLLIKKLLLFSLIFLVGCSSTTFVYNRIDFLLPWYLESYVDLNREQKQDLKELLIPFFKWHREEELPSYVAIIEDLELTLDSSLAFESISEITNDVEESWFRLEDRMLLWAIPMTRDLSEKQIDGFIQTMETKTEQRENEYLSRNLLTYQNDNYKRLRKNLRRFMGGLNKDQLDLIATASKKMIRVDSQWIDNRKALIEKLKVILKRGDGWELALENITHRDDLVAQNYRKTYAHNISVNQNLLIEILNSRTDKQDLKLRTQLSRYKTDINNLIKQ
;
A
#
# COMPACT_ATOMS: atom_id res chain seq x y z
N MET A 1 23.15 -8.64 17.13
CA MET A 1 23.04 -7.29 16.53
C MET A 1 22.48 -7.49 15.11
N ASN A 2 21.18 -7.76 15.02
CA ASN A 2 20.47 -8.09 13.78
C ASN A 2 19.47 -6.97 13.53
N LEU A 3 19.76 -6.09 12.58
CA LEU A 3 18.94 -4.91 12.22
C LEU A 3 18.70 -4.88 10.70
N ILE A 4 18.56 -6.06 10.07
CA ILE A 4 18.37 -6.19 8.62
C ILE A 4 17.27 -7.22 8.33
N SER A 5 16.02 -6.75 8.36
CA SER A 5 14.81 -7.35 7.78
C SER A 5 13.65 -6.52 8.36
N HIS A 6 12.82 -5.79 7.61
CA HIS A 6 11.75 -6.40 6.82
C HIS A 6 10.98 -5.40 5.88
N VAL A 7 11.60 -4.50 5.10
CA VAL A 7 10.82 -3.39 4.43
C VAL A 7 10.15 -3.90 3.14
N SER A 8 9.10 -4.70 3.29
CA SER A 8 8.47 -5.44 2.19
C SER A 8 7.28 -4.69 1.55
N LEU A 9 7.06 -3.42 1.90
CA LEU A 9 5.70 -2.87 1.82
C LEU A 9 5.47 -1.73 0.83
N PHE A 10 6.52 -1.03 0.43
CA PHE A 10 6.42 -0.13 -0.71
C PHE A 10 6.31 -0.84 -2.06
N TYR A 11 6.57 -2.16 -2.13
CA TYR A 11 6.51 -2.90 -3.40
C TYR A 11 5.10 -3.31 -3.83
N TYR A 12 4.13 -3.38 -2.91
CA TYR A 12 2.84 -4.02 -3.22
C TYR A 12 1.58 -3.19 -2.94
N CYS A 13 1.67 -1.98 -2.37
CA CYS A 13 0.47 -1.16 -2.12
C CYS A 13 -0.13 -0.46 -3.37
N ASP A 14 0.36 -0.69 -4.60
CA ASP A 14 -0.32 -0.19 -5.82
C ASP A 14 -0.04 -1.05 -7.07
N GLN A 15 -0.60 -2.27 -7.12
CA GLN A 15 -0.65 -3.10 -8.33
C GLN A 15 -2.10 -3.52 -8.65
N ARG A 16 -3.03 -2.56 -8.59
CA ARG A 16 -4.35 -2.73 -9.20
C ARG A 16 -4.94 -1.47 -9.82
N PHE A 17 -4.19 -0.68 -10.58
CA PHE A 17 -4.80 0.33 -11.49
C PHE A 17 -4.04 0.50 -12.82
N LYS A 18 -3.71 -0.59 -13.51
CA LYS A 18 -3.55 -0.56 -14.97
C LYS A 18 -4.95 -0.74 -15.58
N HIS A 19 -5.46 0.34 -16.17
CA HIS A 19 -6.81 0.54 -16.74
C HIS A 19 -7.96 0.89 -15.77
N LYS A 20 -8.36 2.16 -15.86
CA LYS A 20 -9.65 2.77 -15.45
C LYS A 20 -9.96 2.81 -13.93
N SER A 21 -9.47 3.84 -13.27
CA SER A 21 -10.18 4.47 -12.15
C SER A 21 -10.17 6.00 -12.30
N LYS A 22 -10.89 6.46 -13.34
CA LYS A 22 -11.71 7.66 -13.14
C LYS A 22 -12.74 7.23 -12.11
N VAL A 23 -12.72 7.89 -10.94
CA VAL A 23 -13.84 8.11 -10.00
C VAL A 23 -15.04 7.16 -10.20
N CYS A 24 -15.33 6.37 -9.16
CA CYS A 24 -16.59 5.67 -9.02
C CYS A 24 -17.78 6.58 -9.42
N PHE A 25 -18.75 6.02 -10.14
CA PHE A 25 -20.05 6.58 -10.56
C PHE A 25 -20.23 7.06 -12.02
N ILE A 26 -21.04 6.25 -12.72
CA ILE A 26 -22.08 6.57 -13.69
C ILE A 26 -21.63 7.08 -15.08
N LYS A 27 -22.01 6.31 -16.11
CA LYS A 27 -22.59 6.85 -17.35
C LYS A 27 -23.36 5.78 -18.11
N PHE A 28 -24.69 5.81 -17.96
CA PHE A 28 -25.65 5.50 -19.02
C PHE A 28 -25.83 6.76 -19.92
N VAL A 29 -26.30 6.58 -21.15
CA VAL A 29 -26.18 7.45 -22.34
C VAL A 29 -27.00 8.78 -22.30
N LEU A 30 -26.55 9.76 -23.13
CA LEU A 30 -26.93 11.17 -23.49
C LEU A 30 -28.46 11.56 -23.63
N PRO A 31 -28.90 12.87 -23.69
CA PRO A 31 -28.39 13.98 -24.54
C PRO A 31 -28.43 15.47 -24.03
N MET A 32 -27.81 16.34 -24.86
CA MET A 32 -27.55 17.80 -24.92
C MET A 32 -28.07 18.86 -23.91
N LYS A 33 -28.99 18.62 -22.98
CA LYS A 33 -29.25 19.58 -21.86
C LYS A 33 -28.24 19.44 -20.71
N LEU A 34 -27.40 18.39 -20.79
CA LEU A 34 -26.31 18.09 -19.85
C LEU A 34 -25.09 19.02 -19.96
N LEU A 35 -24.95 19.84 -21.00
CA LEU A 35 -23.75 20.68 -21.16
C LEU A 35 -23.66 21.81 -20.10
N ILE A 36 -24.79 22.41 -19.73
CA ILE A 36 -24.85 23.46 -18.70
C ILE A 36 -24.69 22.86 -17.29
N LYS A 37 -25.29 21.69 -17.02
CA LYS A 37 -25.03 20.91 -15.78
C LYS A 37 -23.58 20.42 -15.70
N LYS A 38 -22.95 20.08 -16.83
CA LYS A 38 -21.54 19.68 -16.87
C LYS A 38 -20.60 20.84 -16.58
N LEU A 39 -20.93 22.08 -16.98
CA LEU A 39 -20.11 23.25 -16.62
C LEU A 39 -20.16 23.56 -15.12
N LEU A 40 -21.34 23.45 -14.50
CA LEU A 40 -21.53 23.59 -13.05
C LEU A 40 -20.90 22.43 -12.25
N LEU A 41 -20.95 21.19 -12.76
CA LEU A 41 -20.24 20.06 -12.16
C LEU A 41 -18.72 20.19 -12.33
N PHE A 42 -18.26 20.80 -13.44
CA PHE A 42 -16.84 21.08 -13.67
C PHE A 42 -16.33 22.15 -12.68
N SER A 43 -17.12 23.19 -12.36
CA SER A 43 -16.72 24.16 -11.34
C SER A 43 -16.72 23.58 -9.92
N LEU A 44 -17.62 22.63 -9.61
CA LEU A 44 -17.60 21.86 -8.35
C LEU A 44 -16.39 20.92 -8.23
N ILE A 45 -15.88 20.38 -9.35
CA ILE A 45 -14.65 19.56 -9.35
C ILE A 45 -13.40 20.40 -9.07
N PHE A 46 -13.40 21.68 -9.45
CA PHE A 46 -12.32 22.61 -9.09
C PHE A 46 -12.39 23.10 -7.63
N LEU A 47 -13.49 22.82 -6.91
CA LEU A 47 -13.60 23.06 -5.47
C LEU A 47 -13.15 21.84 -4.62
N VAL A 48 -12.74 20.72 -5.23
CA VAL A 48 -12.13 19.55 -4.54
C VAL A 48 -10.60 19.66 -4.49
N GLY A 49 -10.08 20.88 -4.54
CA GLY A 49 -8.70 21.19 -4.19
C GLY A 49 -8.54 21.15 -2.67
N CYS A 50 -8.25 19.95 -2.14
CA CYS A 50 -8.02 19.52 -0.74
C CYS A 50 -9.15 18.58 -0.26
N SER A 51 -9.07 17.25 -0.22
CA SER A 51 -8.07 16.26 -0.61
C SER A 51 -8.81 14.98 -1.01
N SER A 52 -8.49 14.42 -2.17
CA SER A 52 -8.99 13.10 -2.58
C SER A 52 -8.66 12.01 -1.56
N THR A 53 -7.58 12.19 -0.79
CA THR A 53 -7.12 11.26 0.25
C THR A 53 -8.11 11.24 1.42
N THR A 54 -8.47 12.41 1.96
CA THR A 54 -9.46 12.56 3.03
C THR A 54 -10.83 12.05 2.59
N PHE A 55 -11.23 12.34 1.34
CA PHE A 55 -12.49 11.86 0.78
C PHE A 55 -12.54 10.33 0.69
N VAL A 56 -11.49 9.68 0.16
CA VAL A 56 -11.45 8.22 0.04
C VAL A 56 -11.41 7.57 1.42
N TYR A 57 -10.60 8.11 2.34
CA TYR A 57 -10.49 7.60 3.71
C TYR A 57 -11.85 7.59 4.42
N ASN A 58 -12.58 8.70 4.35
CA ASN A 58 -13.91 8.83 4.95
C ASN A 58 -15.01 8.02 4.25
N ARG A 59 -14.66 7.23 3.23
CA ARG A 59 -15.58 6.34 2.51
C ARG A 59 -15.13 4.89 2.55
N ILE A 60 -14.10 4.55 3.35
CA ILE A 60 -13.63 3.17 3.46
C ILE A 60 -14.72 2.26 4.04
N ASP A 61 -15.53 2.75 4.98
CA ASP A 61 -16.73 2.06 5.51
C ASP A 61 -17.69 1.58 4.40
N PHE A 62 -17.79 2.34 3.31
CA PHE A 62 -18.58 2.00 2.13
C PHE A 62 -17.80 1.17 1.11
N LEU A 63 -16.50 1.46 0.90
CA LEU A 63 -15.68 0.83 -0.12
C LEU A 63 -15.16 -0.56 0.28
N LEU A 64 -14.90 -0.77 1.57
CA LEU A 64 -14.33 -2.01 2.08
C LEU A 64 -15.29 -3.20 1.92
N PRO A 65 -16.60 -3.11 2.21
CA PRO A 65 -17.54 -4.19 1.92
C PRO A 65 -17.50 -4.61 0.45
N TRP A 66 -17.49 -3.65 -0.49
CA TRP A 66 -17.39 -3.92 -1.93
C TRP A 66 -16.08 -4.62 -2.31
N TYR A 67 -14.97 -4.27 -1.64
CA TYR A 67 -13.71 -4.96 -1.85
C TYR A 67 -13.76 -6.40 -1.33
N LEU A 68 -14.32 -6.61 -0.13
CA LEU A 68 -14.42 -7.92 0.51
C LEU A 68 -15.40 -8.84 -0.21
N GLU A 69 -16.46 -8.31 -0.83
CA GLU A 69 -17.36 -9.05 -1.73
C GLU A 69 -16.60 -9.72 -2.90
N SER A 70 -15.45 -9.18 -3.30
CA SER A 70 -14.61 -9.82 -4.32
C SER A 70 -13.84 -11.04 -3.81
N TYR A 71 -13.95 -11.40 -2.52
CA TYR A 71 -13.32 -12.54 -1.87
C TYR A 71 -14.31 -13.42 -1.11
N VAL A 72 -15.30 -12.82 -0.44
CA VAL A 72 -16.29 -13.52 0.39
C VAL A 72 -17.66 -12.92 0.15
N ASP A 73 -18.65 -13.76 -0.13
CA ASP A 73 -20.04 -13.32 -0.27
C ASP A 73 -20.67 -13.08 1.11
N LEU A 74 -20.53 -11.86 1.62
CA LEU A 74 -21.07 -11.47 2.92
C LEU A 74 -22.58 -11.25 2.85
N ASN A 75 -23.31 -11.78 3.83
CA ASN A 75 -24.74 -11.51 3.96
C ASN A 75 -25.00 -10.08 4.49
N ARG A 76 -26.27 -9.68 4.59
CA ARG A 76 -26.64 -8.32 5.02
C ARG A 76 -26.22 -8.00 6.46
N GLU A 77 -26.31 -8.97 7.36
CA GLU A 77 -25.97 -8.85 8.78
C GLU A 77 -24.44 -8.70 8.93
N GLN A 78 -23.68 -9.59 8.30
CA GLN A 78 -22.21 -9.51 8.23
C GLN A 78 -21.69 -8.17 7.69
N LYS A 79 -22.37 -7.57 6.70
CA LYS A 79 -22.02 -6.24 6.18
C LYS A 79 -22.32 -5.12 7.18
N GLN A 80 -23.34 -5.29 8.02
CA GLN A 80 -23.62 -4.33 9.09
C GLN A 80 -22.60 -4.48 10.21
N ASP A 81 -22.30 -5.71 10.64
CA ASP A 81 -21.29 -5.98 11.68
C ASP A 81 -19.92 -5.49 11.26
N LEU A 82 -19.55 -5.69 10.00
CA LEU A 82 -18.34 -5.14 9.40
C LEU A 82 -18.23 -3.62 9.59
N LYS A 83 -19.33 -2.87 9.44
CA LYS A 83 -19.32 -1.40 9.64
C LYS A 83 -19.13 -1.04 11.11
N GLU A 84 -19.81 -1.73 12.02
CA GLU A 84 -19.66 -1.50 13.46
C GLU A 84 -18.24 -1.80 13.93
N LEU A 85 -17.62 -2.88 13.42
CA LEU A 85 -16.23 -3.23 13.71
C LEU A 85 -15.24 -2.18 13.19
N LEU A 86 -15.56 -1.45 12.11
CA LEU A 86 -14.67 -0.41 11.57
C LEU A 86 -14.62 0.85 12.44
N ILE A 87 -15.64 1.13 13.25
CA ILE A 87 -15.68 2.33 14.12
C ILE A 87 -14.48 2.36 15.08
N PRO A 88 -14.24 1.36 15.94
CA PRO A 88 -13.09 1.38 16.85
C PRO A 88 -11.76 1.28 16.10
N PHE A 89 -11.71 0.61 14.94
CA PHE A 89 -10.50 0.55 14.11
C PHE A 89 -10.11 1.94 13.58
N PHE A 90 -11.06 2.70 13.03
CA PHE A 90 -10.80 4.06 12.55
C PHE A 90 -10.50 5.04 13.68
N LYS A 91 -11.16 4.90 14.82
CA LYS A 91 -10.84 5.68 16.01
C LYS A 91 -9.37 5.50 16.38
N TRP A 92 -8.93 4.24 16.54
CA TRP A 92 -7.53 3.93 16.78
C TRP A 92 -6.60 4.51 15.71
N HIS A 93 -6.91 4.26 14.44
CA HIS A 93 -6.06 4.69 13.33
C HIS A 93 -5.91 6.21 13.31
N ARG A 94 -6.94 6.98 13.68
CA ARG A 94 -6.87 8.44 13.77
C ARG A 94 -6.16 8.94 15.01
N GLU A 95 -6.42 8.34 16.17
CA GLU A 95 -5.91 8.81 17.47
C GLU A 95 -4.45 8.39 17.73
N GLU A 96 -4.00 7.27 17.14
CA GLU A 96 -2.68 6.70 17.41
C GLU A 96 -1.81 6.58 16.14
N GLU A 97 -2.31 5.94 15.08
CA GLU A 97 -1.46 5.61 13.91
C GLU A 97 -1.26 6.77 12.94
N LEU A 98 -2.25 7.63 12.70
CA LEU A 98 -2.07 8.82 11.88
C LEU A 98 -1.06 9.83 12.47
N PRO A 99 -1.05 10.09 13.79
CA PRO A 99 0.00 10.89 14.42
C PRO A 99 1.41 10.36 14.18
N SER A 100 1.63 9.04 14.19
CA SER A 100 2.96 8.47 13.88
C SER A 100 3.39 8.79 12.44
N TYR A 101 2.47 8.76 11.48
CA TYR A 101 2.76 9.14 10.09
C TYR A 101 3.14 10.62 9.97
N VAL A 102 2.54 11.49 10.79
CA VAL A 102 2.91 12.91 10.84
C VAL A 102 4.35 13.06 11.35
N ALA A 103 4.71 12.37 12.44
CA ALA A 103 6.06 12.41 12.99
C ALA A 103 7.11 11.96 11.96
N ILE A 104 6.87 10.85 11.24
CA ILE A 104 7.76 10.36 10.17
C ILE A 104 7.95 11.42 9.06
N ILE A 105 6.88 12.11 8.68
CA ILE A 105 6.96 13.19 7.67
C ILE A 105 7.79 14.35 8.21
N GLU A 106 7.65 14.70 9.48
CA GLU A 106 8.41 15.79 10.12
C GLU A 106 9.90 15.46 10.24
N ASP A 107 10.23 14.23 10.62
CA ASP A 107 11.62 13.75 10.66
C ASP A 107 12.26 13.72 9.28
N LEU A 108 11.50 13.36 8.24
CA LEU A 108 11.94 13.49 6.86
C LEU A 108 12.17 14.97 6.47
N GLU A 109 11.27 15.88 6.84
CA GLU A 109 11.41 17.32 6.57
C GLU A 109 12.69 17.90 7.20
N LEU A 110 13.01 17.49 8.43
CA LEU A 110 14.25 17.89 9.13
C LEU A 110 15.49 17.27 8.49
N THR A 111 15.43 15.99 8.11
CA THR A 111 16.54 15.30 7.45
C THR A 111 16.92 15.96 6.13
N LEU A 112 15.94 16.52 5.40
CA LEU A 112 16.17 17.23 4.14
C LEU A 112 16.96 18.54 4.30
N ASP A 113 17.11 19.10 5.50
CA ASP A 113 17.86 20.35 5.73
C ASP A 113 19.39 20.18 5.65
N SER A 114 19.86 18.92 5.56
CA SER A 114 21.28 18.59 5.45
C SER A 114 21.53 17.58 4.32
N SER A 115 22.80 17.25 4.06
CA SER A 115 23.13 16.16 3.14
C SER A 115 22.71 14.84 3.77
N LEU A 116 21.94 14.05 3.02
CA LEU A 116 21.37 12.81 3.51
C LEU A 116 22.44 11.71 3.56
N ALA A 117 22.59 11.11 4.73
CA ALA A 117 23.36 9.90 4.95
C ALA A 117 22.50 8.64 4.82
N PHE A 118 23.14 7.49 4.70
CA PHE A 118 22.42 6.21 4.59
C PHE A 118 21.62 5.90 5.85
N GLU A 119 22.20 6.18 7.01
CA GLU A 119 21.64 5.93 8.32
C GLU A 119 20.30 6.67 8.48
N SER A 120 20.23 7.95 8.14
CA SER A 120 19.00 8.75 8.25
C SER A 120 17.87 8.24 7.35
N ILE A 121 18.19 7.85 6.11
CA ILE A 121 17.18 7.24 5.23
C ILE A 121 16.77 5.85 5.72
N SER A 122 17.71 5.09 6.30
CA SER A 122 17.41 3.79 6.86
C SER A 122 16.46 3.88 8.06
N GLU A 123 16.68 4.83 8.97
CA GLU A 123 15.81 5.11 10.11
C GLU A 123 14.38 5.44 9.65
N ILE A 124 14.23 6.41 8.75
CA ILE A 124 12.91 6.78 8.20
C ILE A 124 12.22 5.58 7.53
N THR A 125 12.95 4.74 6.80
CA THR A 125 12.34 3.55 6.18
C THR A 125 11.93 2.49 7.20
N ASN A 126 12.63 2.40 8.34
CA ASN A 126 12.25 1.49 9.43
C ASN A 126 10.99 2.00 10.13
N ASP A 127 10.87 3.29 10.39
CA ASP A 127 9.67 3.86 11.03
C ASP A 127 8.40 3.62 10.19
N VAL A 128 8.52 3.74 8.86
CA VAL A 128 7.41 3.43 7.94
C VAL A 128 7.09 1.93 7.92
N GLU A 129 8.10 1.07 8.04
CA GLU A 129 7.89 -0.37 8.16
C GLU A 129 7.17 -0.75 9.46
N GLU A 130 7.61 -0.23 10.60
CA GLU A 130 6.98 -0.50 11.89
C GLU A 130 5.53 -0.02 11.91
N SER A 131 5.27 1.13 11.30
CA SER A 131 3.94 1.67 11.07
C SER A 131 3.04 0.72 10.27
N TRP A 132 3.61 0.10 9.24
CA TRP A 132 2.88 -0.95 8.54
C TRP A 132 2.62 -2.17 9.43
N PHE A 133 3.59 -2.65 10.18
CA PHE A 133 3.39 -3.85 11.02
C PHE A 133 2.34 -3.62 12.10
N ARG A 134 2.30 -2.45 12.72
CA ARG A 134 1.21 -2.08 13.64
C ARG A 134 -0.14 -2.08 12.93
N LEU A 135 -0.23 -1.52 11.73
CA LEU A 135 -1.45 -1.54 10.93
C LEU A 135 -1.89 -2.97 10.60
N GLU A 136 -0.96 -3.83 10.18
CA GLU A 136 -1.21 -5.23 9.86
C GLU A 136 -1.68 -6.03 11.08
N ASP A 137 -0.98 -5.92 12.22
CA ASP A 137 -1.36 -6.56 13.48
C ASP A 137 -2.77 -6.15 13.90
N ARG A 138 -3.07 -4.85 13.83
CA ARG A 138 -4.41 -4.33 14.19
C ARG A 138 -5.48 -4.79 13.22
N MET A 139 -5.18 -4.89 11.93
CA MET A 139 -6.09 -5.44 10.92
C MET A 139 -6.37 -6.93 11.13
N LEU A 140 -5.37 -7.74 11.52
CA LEU A 140 -5.55 -9.16 11.80
C LEU A 140 -6.43 -9.38 13.04
N LEU A 141 -6.13 -8.68 14.13
CA LEU A 141 -6.95 -8.71 15.35
C LEU A 141 -8.40 -8.30 15.06
N TRP A 142 -8.57 -7.25 14.25
CA TRP A 142 -9.88 -6.78 13.81
C TRP A 142 -10.63 -7.78 12.93
N ALA A 143 -9.92 -8.59 12.14
CA ALA A 143 -10.53 -9.58 11.25
C ALA A 143 -11.00 -10.85 11.97
N ILE A 144 -10.55 -11.13 13.21
CA ILE A 144 -10.90 -12.35 13.95
C ILE A 144 -12.41 -12.49 14.18
N PRO A 145 -13.13 -11.50 14.74
CA PRO A 145 -14.59 -11.61 14.94
C PRO A 145 -15.34 -11.87 13.64
N MET A 146 -14.94 -11.19 12.56
CA MET A 146 -15.53 -11.40 11.23
C MET A 146 -15.31 -12.83 10.74
N THR A 147 -14.09 -13.36 10.91
CA THR A 147 -13.72 -14.73 10.53
C THR A 147 -14.49 -15.78 11.34
N ARG A 148 -14.83 -15.48 12.60
CA ARG A 148 -15.67 -16.34 13.44
C ARG A 148 -17.09 -16.47 12.89
N ASP A 149 -17.64 -15.39 12.35
CA ASP A 149 -19.00 -15.37 11.84
C ASP A 149 -19.15 -15.97 10.42
N LEU A 150 -18.04 -16.16 9.69
CA LEU A 150 -18.10 -16.80 8.38
C LEU A 150 -18.56 -18.26 8.48
N SER A 151 -19.50 -18.62 7.62
CA SER A 151 -19.89 -20.02 7.39
C SER A 151 -18.76 -20.81 6.72
N GLU A 152 -18.77 -22.13 6.84
CA GLU A 152 -17.80 -23.00 6.16
C GLU A 152 -17.78 -22.76 4.65
N LYS A 153 -18.97 -22.62 4.02
CA LYS A 153 -19.08 -22.29 2.60
C LYS A 153 -18.42 -20.96 2.22
N GLN A 154 -18.50 -19.95 3.09
CA GLN A 154 -17.86 -18.65 2.87
C GLN A 154 -16.33 -18.76 3.02
N ILE A 155 -15.85 -19.57 3.96
CA ILE A 155 -14.42 -19.86 4.13
C ILE A 155 -13.86 -20.61 2.92
N ASP A 156 -14.55 -21.63 2.43
CA ASP A 156 -14.14 -22.37 1.23
C ASP A 156 -14.10 -21.45 0.01
N GLY A 157 -15.14 -20.62 -0.18
CA GLY A 157 -15.18 -19.63 -1.25
C GLY A 157 -14.07 -18.58 -1.15
N PHE A 158 -13.72 -18.16 0.07
CA PHE A 158 -12.58 -17.26 0.33
C PHE A 158 -11.27 -17.87 -0.15
N ILE A 159 -10.99 -19.11 0.27
CA ILE A 159 -9.76 -19.84 -0.09
C ILE A 159 -9.69 -20.03 -1.59
N GLN A 160 -10.76 -20.52 -2.23
CA GLN A 160 -10.82 -20.72 -3.68
C GLN A 160 -10.57 -19.41 -4.45
N THR A 161 -11.14 -18.30 -3.97
CA THR A 161 -10.91 -16.98 -4.57
C THR A 161 -9.46 -16.52 -4.44
N MET A 162 -8.81 -16.78 -3.29
CA MET A 162 -7.39 -16.48 -3.11
C MET A 162 -6.50 -17.32 -4.04
N GLU A 163 -6.79 -18.61 -4.19
CA GLU A 163 -6.08 -19.51 -5.11
C GLU A 163 -6.20 -19.01 -6.55
N THR A 164 -7.44 -18.77 -7.01
CA THR A 164 -7.73 -18.30 -8.37
C THR A 164 -7.00 -16.99 -8.67
N LYS A 165 -7.02 -16.03 -7.74
CA LYS A 165 -6.30 -14.76 -7.89
C LYS A 165 -4.79 -14.97 -7.88
N THR A 166 -4.27 -15.93 -7.11
CA THR A 166 -2.84 -16.24 -7.07
C THR A 166 -2.39 -16.85 -8.40
N GLU A 167 -3.15 -17.78 -8.98
CA GLU A 167 -2.89 -18.35 -10.31
C GLU A 167 -2.93 -17.28 -11.41
N GLN A 168 -3.90 -16.36 -11.36
CA GLN A 168 -3.95 -15.22 -12.29
C GLN A 168 -2.67 -14.36 -12.21
N ARG A 169 -2.19 -14.08 -11.00
CA ARG A 169 -0.95 -13.30 -10.78
C ARG A 169 0.29 -14.09 -11.16
N GLU A 170 0.30 -15.39 -10.96
CA GLU A 170 1.38 -16.28 -11.39
C GLU A 170 1.52 -16.22 -12.92
N ASN A 171 0.42 -16.36 -13.64
CA ASN A 171 0.40 -16.23 -15.10
C ASN A 171 0.86 -14.84 -15.58
N GLU A 172 0.41 -13.77 -14.90
CA GLU A 172 0.81 -12.39 -15.23
C GLU A 172 2.30 -12.12 -14.94
N TYR A 173 2.81 -12.53 -13.77
CA TYR A 173 4.13 -12.13 -13.30
C TYR A 173 5.23 -13.11 -13.64
N LEU A 174 4.97 -14.41 -13.79
CA LEU A 174 6.00 -15.37 -14.19
C LEU A 174 6.27 -15.30 -15.70
N SER A 175 5.29 -14.90 -16.51
CA SER A 175 5.46 -14.71 -17.95
C SER A 175 6.35 -13.52 -18.32
N ARG A 176 6.58 -12.56 -17.42
CA ARG A 176 7.45 -11.41 -17.71
C ARG A 176 8.92 -11.82 -17.73
N ASN A 177 9.70 -11.32 -18.69
CA ASN A 177 11.16 -11.51 -18.69
C ASN A 177 11.86 -10.45 -17.81
N LEU A 178 13.17 -10.62 -17.60
CA LEU A 178 13.97 -9.71 -16.78
C LEU A 178 13.94 -8.26 -17.28
N LEU A 179 13.97 -8.04 -18.60
CA LEU A 179 13.93 -6.70 -19.18
C LEU A 179 12.60 -5.99 -18.87
N THR A 180 11.48 -6.71 -18.99
CA THR A 180 10.15 -6.19 -18.61
C THR A 180 10.10 -5.86 -17.12
N TYR A 181 10.62 -6.74 -16.25
CA TYR A 181 10.72 -6.50 -14.81
C TYR A 181 11.49 -5.21 -14.49
N GLN A 182 12.68 -5.06 -15.06
CA GLN A 182 13.52 -3.87 -14.85
C GLN A 182 12.86 -2.59 -15.39
N ASN A 183 12.18 -2.66 -16.54
CA ASN A 183 11.45 -1.52 -17.10
C ASN A 183 10.23 -1.12 -16.25
N ASP A 184 9.50 -2.10 -15.70
CA ASP A 184 8.40 -1.83 -14.78
C ASP A 184 8.91 -1.15 -13.50
N ASN A 185 10.06 -1.60 -12.96
CA ASN A 185 10.72 -0.94 -11.83
C ASN A 185 11.12 0.51 -12.16
N TYR A 186 11.76 0.72 -13.32
CA TYR A 186 12.14 2.05 -13.79
C TYR A 186 10.94 2.99 -13.88
N LYS A 187 9.85 2.54 -14.52
CA LYS A 187 8.61 3.32 -14.66
C LYS A 187 8.01 3.66 -13.30
N ARG A 188 7.98 2.71 -12.35
CA ARG A 188 7.44 2.92 -11.00
C ARG A 188 8.26 3.93 -10.22
N LEU A 189 9.57 3.72 -10.13
CA LEU A 189 10.49 4.61 -9.42
C LEU A 189 10.42 6.03 -9.98
N ARG A 190 10.50 6.16 -11.31
CA ARG A 190 10.36 7.46 -12.01
C ARG A 190 9.01 8.12 -11.71
N LYS A 191 7.90 7.38 -11.79
CA LYS A 191 6.56 7.93 -11.52
C LYS A 191 6.46 8.45 -10.09
N ASN A 192 6.95 7.68 -9.12
CA ASN A 192 6.90 8.03 -7.70
C ASN A 192 7.76 9.27 -7.42
N LEU A 193 9.02 9.27 -7.83
CA LEU A 193 9.92 10.43 -7.64
C LEU A 193 9.36 11.69 -8.32
N ARG A 194 8.78 11.57 -9.52
CA ARG A 194 8.13 12.70 -10.20
C ARG A 194 6.90 13.24 -9.48
N ARG A 195 6.13 12.39 -8.79
CA ARG A 195 4.97 12.82 -7.99
C ARG A 195 5.42 13.76 -6.88
N PHE A 196 6.54 13.46 -6.23
CA PHE A 196 7.05 14.22 -5.09
C PHE A 196 7.89 15.44 -5.52
N MET A 197 8.78 15.30 -6.49
CA MET A 197 9.75 16.36 -6.82
C MET A 197 9.50 17.05 -8.17
N GLY A 198 8.56 16.57 -8.98
CA GLY A 198 8.28 17.13 -10.30
C GLY A 198 9.18 16.55 -11.41
N GLY A 199 9.63 17.38 -12.36
CA GLY A 199 10.49 16.92 -13.46
C GLY A 199 11.82 16.37 -12.94
N LEU A 200 12.34 15.31 -13.57
CA LEU A 200 13.66 14.73 -13.24
C LEU A 200 14.62 15.05 -14.38
N ASN A 201 15.87 15.41 -14.03
CA ASN A 201 16.93 15.68 -14.99
C ASN A 201 17.57 14.38 -15.52
N LYS A 202 18.53 14.50 -16.45
CA LYS A 202 19.16 13.33 -17.09
C LYS A 202 19.87 12.43 -16.06
N ASP A 203 20.69 13.01 -15.19
CA ASP A 203 21.48 12.25 -14.21
C ASP A 203 20.57 11.48 -13.24
N GLN A 204 19.47 12.09 -12.79
CA GLN A 204 18.44 11.44 -11.98
C GLN A 204 17.75 10.28 -12.71
N LEU A 205 17.50 10.41 -14.02
CA LEU A 205 16.92 9.31 -14.82
C LEU A 205 17.92 8.16 -14.99
N ASP A 206 19.21 8.46 -15.14
CA ASP A 206 20.28 7.47 -15.25
C ASP A 206 20.50 6.73 -13.92
N LEU A 207 20.38 7.42 -12.77
CA LEU A 207 20.35 6.81 -11.44
C LEU A 207 19.19 5.81 -11.30
N ILE A 208 17.97 6.20 -11.71
CA ILE A 208 16.79 5.32 -11.66
C ILE A 208 16.99 4.11 -12.59
N ALA A 209 17.52 4.31 -13.79
CA ALA A 209 17.81 3.22 -14.73
C ALA A 209 18.81 2.22 -14.14
N THR A 210 19.85 2.73 -13.48
CA THR A 210 20.87 1.92 -12.81
C THR A 210 20.27 1.13 -11.65
N ALA A 211 19.55 1.79 -10.74
CA ALA A 211 18.88 1.14 -9.62
C ALA A 211 17.93 0.04 -10.09
N SER A 212 17.11 0.32 -11.11
CA SER A 212 16.14 -0.64 -11.67
C SER A 212 16.79 -1.93 -12.19
N LYS A 213 18.00 -1.85 -12.73
CA LYS A 213 18.78 -3.00 -13.20
C LYS A 213 19.45 -3.77 -12.05
N LYS A 214 19.83 -3.09 -10.96
CA LYS A 214 20.44 -3.69 -9.76
C LYS A 214 19.44 -4.49 -8.93
N MET A 215 18.14 -4.28 -9.12
CA MET A 215 17.09 -5.00 -8.41
C MET A 215 17.02 -6.47 -8.81
N ILE A 216 16.88 -7.35 -7.83
CA ILE A 216 16.67 -8.78 -8.04
C ILE A 216 15.16 -9.02 -8.23
N ARG A 217 14.83 -9.80 -9.25
CA ARG A 217 13.44 -10.21 -9.54
C ARG A 217 12.90 -11.12 -8.42
N VAL A 218 11.76 -10.75 -7.85
CA VAL A 218 11.11 -11.43 -6.71
C VAL A 218 9.77 -12.11 -7.04
N ASP A 219 9.41 -12.21 -8.32
CA ASP A 219 8.08 -12.68 -8.72
C ASP A 219 7.74 -14.09 -8.27
N SER A 220 8.65 -15.03 -8.55
CA SER A 220 8.47 -16.43 -8.14
C SER A 220 8.34 -16.50 -6.64
N GLN A 221 9.27 -15.87 -5.92
CA GLN A 221 9.30 -15.97 -4.47
C GLN A 221 8.09 -15.28 -3.81
N TRP A 222 7.52 -14.23 -4.43
CA TRP A 222 6.26 -13.64 -3.99
C TRP A 222 5.06 -14.57 -4.21
N ILE A 223 4.99 -15.23 -5.37
CA ILE A 223 3.96 -16.24 -5.66
C ILE A 223 4.08 -17.42 -4.68
N ASP A 224 5.30 -17.91 -4.45
CA ASP A 224 5.57 -19.03 -3.55
C ASP A 224 5.13 -18.71 -2.12
N ASN A 225 5.48 -17.52 -1.61
CA ASN A 225 5.02 -17.06 -0.30
C ASN A 225 3.49 -16.92 -0.25
N ARG A 226 2.86 -16.45 -1.33
CA ARG A 226 1.39 -16.31 -1.39
C ARG A 226 0.71 -17.67 -1.34
N LYS A 227 1.24 -18.69 -2.05
CA LYS A 227 0.77 -20.08 -2.01
C LYS A 227 0.95 -20.68 -0.62
N ALA A 228 2.12 -20.49 0.01
CA ALA A 228 2.38 -20.96 1.37
C ALA A 228 1.41 -20.36 2.40
N LEU A 229 1.11 -19.06 2.27
CA LEU A 229 0.11 -18.39 3.10
C LEU A 229 -1.30 -19.00 2.91
N ILE A 230 -1.69 -19.33 1.68
CA ILE A 230 -2.98 -19.98 1.41
C ILE A 230 -3.06 -21.35 2.08
N GLU A 231 -2.02 -22.17 1.95
CA GLU A 231 -1.97 -23.49 2.62
C GLU A 231 -2.06 -23.37 4.14
N LYS A 232 -1.39 -22.37 4.73
CA LYS A 232 -1.50 -22.10 6.17
C LYS A 232 -2.92 -21.65 6.55
N LEU A 233 -3.54 -20.78 5.75
CA LEU A 233 -4.92 -20.34 5.96
C LEU A 233 -5.91 -21.50 5.85
N LYS A 234 -5.70 -22.47 4.96
CA LYS A 234 -6.55 -23.69 4.88
C LYS A 234 -6.55 -24.48 6.19
N VAL A 235 -5.44 -24.48 6.92
CA VAL A 235 -5.34 -25.16 8.22
C VAL A 235 -5.97 -24.29 9.32
N ILE A 236 -5.58 -23.02 9.40
CA ILE A 236 -6.07 -22.08 10.42
C ILE A 236 -7.59 -21.92 10.35
N LEU A 237 -8.14 -21.76 9.15
CA LEU A 237 -9.57 -21.51 8.94
C LEU A 237 -10.45 -22.76 9.07
N LYS A 238 -9.88 -23.93 9.39
CA LYS A 238 -10.66 -25.05 9.97
C LYS A 238 -11.13 -24.74 11.40
N ARG A 239 -10.61 -23.68 12.00
CA ARG A 239 -11.02 -23.13 13.30
C ARG A 239 -10.95 -24.15 14.45
N GLY A 240 -9.92 -25.01 14.44
CA GLY A 240 -9.59 -25.88 15.58
C GLY A 240 -9.01 -25.08 16.76
N ASP A 241 -8.63 -25.77 17.83
CA ASP A 241 -8.11 -25.13 19.05
C ASP A 241 -6.95 -24.17 18.75
N GLY A 242 -7.06 -22.93 19.26
CA GLY A 242 -6.03 -21.90 19.10
C GLY A 242 -5.95 -21.22 17.72
N TRP A 243 -6.93 -21.43 16.83
CA TRP A 243 -6.92 -20.85 15.48
C TRP A 243 -6.83 -19.32 15.46
N GLU A 244 -7.42 -18.64 16.44
CA GLU A 244 -7.44 -17.17 16.53
C GLU A 244 -6.03 -16.62 16.74
N LEU A 245 -5.29 -17.23 17.67
CA LEU A 245 -3.88 -16.91 17.91
C LEU A 245 -3.00 -17.29 16.72
N ALA A 246 -3.31 -18.39 16.03
CA ALA A 246 -2.59 -18.79 14.82
C ALA A 246 -2.83 -17.80 13.66
N LEU A 247 -4.04 -17.24 13.54
CA LEU A 247 -4.39 -16.21 12.56
C LEU A 247 -3.72 -14.87 12.89
N GLU A 248 -3.69 -14.49 14.17
CA GLU A 248 -3.00 -13.29 14.65
C GLU A 248 -1.50 -13.31 14.29
N ASN A 249 -0.86 -14.48 14.38
CA ASN A 249 0.58 -14.64 14.12
C ASN A 249 0.92 -15.07 12.67
N ILE A 250 0.02 -14.84 11.70
CA ILE A 250 0.17 -15.43 10.34
C ILE A 250 1.13 -14.67 9.41
N THR A 251 1.47 -13.41 9.69
CA THR A 251 2.15 -12.52 8.74
C THR A 251 3.65 -12.38 9.01
N HIS A 252 4.08 -11.25 9.57
CA HIS A 252 5.47 -10.80 9.60
C HIS A 252 6.32 -11.49 10.69
N ARG A 253 5.67 -12.16 11.65
CA ARG A 253 6.32 -12.94 12.72
C ARG A 253 6.56 -14.38 12.35
N ASP A 254 6.15 -14.78 11.15
CA ASP A 254 6.25 -16.16 10.71
C ASP A 254 7.65 -16.43 10.13
N ASP A 255 8.36 -17.38 10.74
CA ASP A 255 9.68 -17.83 10.30
C ASP A 255 9.67 -18.40 8.87
N LEU A 256 8.49 -18.66 8.32
CA LEU A 256 8.22 -19.29 7.02
C LEU A 256 8.48 -18.39 5.81
N VAL A 257 8.74 -17.09 5.99
CA VAL A 257 9.29 -16.30 4.88
C VAL A 257 10.67 -16.87 4.54
N ALA A 258 10.78 -17.57 3.41
CA ALA A 258 12.00 -18.26 3.01
C ALA A 258 13.21 -17.35 3.23
N GLN A 259 14.29 -17.83 3.85
CA GLN A 259 15.45 -16.99 4.18
C GLN A 259 15.99 -16.24 2.95
N ASN A 260 15.91 -16.86 1.78
CA ASN A 260 16.28 -16.27 0.49
C ASN A 260 15.33 -15.13 0.05
N TYR A 261 14.04 -15.21 0.39
CA TYR A 261 13.08 -14.12 0.19
C TYR A 261 13.49 -12.89 1.02
N ARG A 262 13.74 -13.06 2.32
CA ARG A 262 14.19 -11.97 3.21
C ARG A 262 15.47 -11.31 2.69
N LYS A 263 16.48 -12.12 2.32
CA LYS A 263 17.75 -11.62 1.75
C LYS A 263 17.53 -10.82 0.46
N THR A 264 16.69 -11.33 -0.45
CA THR A 264 16.43 -10.67 -1.73
C THR A 264 15.69 -9.34 -1.55
N TYR A 265 14.74 -9.29 -0.63
CA TYR A 265 14.04 -8.06 -0.27
C TYR A 265 14.98 -7.05 0.39
N ALA A 266 15.80 -7.47 1.37
CA ALA A 266 16.82 -6.62 1.99
C ALA A 266 17.76 -5.97 0.95
N HIS A 267 18.20 -6.73 -0.05
CA HIS A 267 18.98 -6.20 -1.17
C HIS A 267 18.20 -5.12 -1.95
N ASN A 268 16.96 -5.42 -2.35
CA ASN A 268 16.13 -4.48 -3.11
C ASN A 268 15.81 -3.21 -2.31
N ILE A 269 15.62 -3.30 -1.00
CA ILE A 269 15.43 -2.17 -0.09
C ILE A 269 16.68 -1.28 -0.10
N SER A 270 17.87 -1.88 0.11
CA SER A 270 19.14 -1.16 0.07
C SER A 270 19.36 -0.47 -1.29
N VAL A 271 19.01 -1.10 -2.41
CA VAL A 271 19.08 -0.46 -3.74
C VAL A 271 18.18 0.78 -3.81
N ASN A 272 16.97 0.74 -3.25
CA ASN A 272 16.06 1.89 -3.24
C ASN A 272 16.50 2.99 -2.28
N GLN A 273 17.01 2.64 -1.09
CA GLN A 273 17.53 3.61 -0.13
C GLN A 273 18.72 4.38 -0.73
N ASN A 274 19.67 3.66 -1.34
CA ASN A 274 20.79 4.28 -2.06
C ASN A 274 20.31 5.19 -3.19
N LEU A 275 19.32 4.75 -3.99
CA LEU A 275 18.72 5.61 -5.01
C LEU A 275 18.10 6.88 -4.41
N LEU A 276 17.36 6.77 -3.30
CA LEU A 276 16.73 7.91 -2.66
C LEU A 276 17.77 8.91 -2.16
N ILE A 277 18.85 8.45 -1.54
CA ILE A 277 19.96 9.30 -1.07
C ILE A 277 20.56 10.09 -2.25
N GLU A 278 20.95 9.39 -3.32
CA GLU A 278 21.54 10.02 -4.51
C GLU A 278 20.59 11.05 -5.13
N ILE A 279 19.32 10.69 -5.31
CA ILE A 279 18.32 11.57 -5.91
C ILE A 279 18.01 12.79 -5.04
N LEU A 280 17.89 12.60 -3.72
CA LEU A 280 17.59 13.67 -2.79
C LEU A 280 18.80 14.60 -2.62
N ASN A 281 20.02 14.07 -2.54
CA ASN A 281 21.23 14.90 -2.49
C ASN A 281 21.49 15.65 -3.81
N SER A 282 21.05 15.11 -4.95
CA SER A 282 21.18 15.76 -6.26
C SER A 282 19.99 16.67 -6.63
N ARG A 283 19.06 16.95 -5.70
CA ARG A 283 17.82 17.67 -6.01
C ARG A 283 18.09 19.17 -6.22
N THR A 284 17.41 19.78 -7.18
CA THR A 284 17.42 21.24 -7.39
C THR A 284 16.52 21.96 -6.39
N ASP A 285 16.71 23.27 -6.17
CA ASP A 285 15.83 24.09 -5.31
C ASP A 285 14.36 23.99 -5.69
N LYS A 286 14.06 23.91 -6.99
CA LYS A 286 12.70 23.73 -7.50
C LYS A 286 12.12 22.36 -7.11
N GLN A 287 12.94 21.32 -7.12
CA GLN A 287 12.56 19.98 -6.70
C GLN A 287 12.38 19.90 -5.18
N ASP A 288 13.26 20.54 -4.40
CA ASP A 288 13.15 20.63 -2.95
C ASP A 288 11.85 21.34 -2.53
N LEU A 289 11.57 22.51 -3.11
CA LEU A 289 10.32 23.25 -2.86
C LEU A 289 9.10 22.39 -3.17
N LYS A 290 9.12 21.65 -4.29
CA LYS A 290 8.01 20.78 -4.69
C LYS A 290 7.84 19.60 -3.72
N LEU A 291 8.95 18.98 -3.29
CA LEU A 291 8.97 17.90 -2.31
C LEU A 291 8.34 18.35 -1.00
N ARG A 292 8.84 19.44 -0.40
CA ARG A 292 8.31 20.01 0.85
C ARG A 292 6.84 20.40 0.73
N THR A 293 6.44 20.96 -0.42
CA THR A 293 5.02 21.27 -0.69
C THR A 293 4.16 19.99 -0.69
N GLN A 294 4.67 18.87 -1.22
CA GLN A 294 3.93 17.59 -1.17
C GLN A 294 3.87 17.06 0.26
N LEU A 295 4.98 17.06 1.01
CA LEU A 295 5.03 16.60 2.40
C LEU A 295 4.05 17.40 3.29
N SER A 296 4.10 18.73 3.21
CA SER A 296 3.17 19.63 3.92
C SER A 296 1.70 19.36 3.57
N ARG A 297 1.38 19.06 2.31
CA ARG A 297 0.03 18.68 1.89
C ARG A 297 -0.42 17.36 2.55
N TYR A 298 0.43 16.34 2.55
CA TYR A 298 0.12 15.07 3.21
C TYR A 298 -0.08 15.25 4.72
N LYS A 299 0.82 16.00 5.38
CA LYS A 299 0.69 16.35 6.79
C LYS A 299 -0.61 17.08 7.09
N THR A 300 -1.01 18.03 6.23
CA THR A 300 -2.31 18.73 6.34
C THR A 300 -3.48 17.77 6.19
N ASP A 301 -3.45 16.89 5.19
CA ASP A 301 -4.51 15.91 4.94
C ASP A 301 -4.67 14.93 6.12
N ILE A 302 -3.55 14.46 6.67
CA ILE A 302 -3.52 13.56 7.84
C ILE A 302 -4.04 14.28 9.09
N ASN A 303 -3.56 15.51 9.37
CA ASN A 303 -4.05 16.30 10.50
C ASN A 303 -5.55 16.61 10.40
N ASN A 304 -6.09 16.79 9.19
CA ASN A 304 -7.53 16.94 9.00
C ASN A 304 -8.31 15.65 9.29
N LEU A 305 -7.69 14.48 9.11
CA LEU A 305 -8.29 13.19 9.48
C LEU A 305 -8.22 12.93 10.98
N ILE A 306 -7.13 13.34 11.65
CA ILE A 306 -6.96 13.21 13.11
C ILE A 306 -8.04 14.02 13.87
N LYS A 307 -8.44 15.19 13.34
CA LYS A 307 -9.42 16.10 13.98
C LYS A 307 -10.89 15.67 13.85
N GLN A 308 -11.19 14.57 13.17
CA GLN A 308 -12.56 14.11 12.86
C GLN A 308 -13.03 13.01 13.81
#